data_AF-A0A352GQS2-F1
#
_entry.id   AF-A0A352GQS2-F1
#
_cell.length_a   1.000
_cell.length_b   1.000
_cell.length_c   1.000
_cell.angle_alpha   90.00
_cell.angle_beta   90.00
_cell.angle_gamma   90.00
#
_symmetry.space_group_name_H-M   'P 1'
#
loop_
_entity.id
_entity.type
_entity.pdbx_description
1 polymer ?
#
loop_
_entity_poly.entity_id
_entity_poly.type
_entity_poly.pdbx_seq_one_letter_code
_entity_poly.pdbx_strand_id
1 'polypeptide(L)'
;GMSFHGGLLGVCVATLLFCRKRDIPLFTFADMLGCTAPIGLFFGRIANFINGELFGRAADVPWAMVFPHGGPLARHPSQIYEALLEGLVLFVVMAVLWRRPGLRARPGFLA
;
A
#
# COMPACT_ATOMS: atom_id res chain seq x y z
N GLY A 1 18.24 -5.25 8.99
CA GLY A 1 16.78 -5.42 9.11
C GLY A 1 16.13 -4.06 9.09
N MET A 2 15.06 -3.88 8.31
CA MET A 2 14.25 -2.65 8.32
C MET A 2 13.05 -2.85 9.27
N SER A 3 12.80 -1.87 10.13
CA SER A 3 11.64 -1.87 11.01
C SER A 3 10.48 -1.15 10.33
N PHE A 4 9.35 -1.86 10.16
CA PHE A 4 8.12 -1.26 9.63
C PHE A 4 7.65 -0.07 10.48
N HIS A 5 7.62 -0.24 11.81
CA HIS A 5 7.20 0.83 12.73
C HIS A 5 8.11 2.06 12.66
N GLY A 6 9.42 1.84 12.53
CA GLY A 6 10.39 2.93 12.36
C GLY A 6 10.18 3.68 11.04
N GLY A 7 9.91 2.96 9.95
CA GLY A 7 9.57 3.55 8.66
C GLY A 7 8.29 4.37 8.71
N LEU A 8 7.22 3.82 9.28
CA LEU A 8 5.93 4.51 9.42
C LEU A 8 6.05 5.80 10.26
N LEU A 9 6.67 5.70 11.45
CA LEU A 9 6.89 6.86 12.31
C LEU A 9 7.76 7.92 11.61
N GLY A 10 8.80 7.47 10.90
CA GLY A 10 9.68 8.33 10.11
C GLY A 10 8.90 9.12 9.05
N VAL A 11 8.02 8.46 8.28
CA VAL A 11 7.16 9.14 7.30
C VAL A 11 6.22 10.14 7.98
N CYS A 12 5.56 9.76 9.07
CA CYS A 12 4.66 10.68 9.80
C CYS A 12 5.40 11.93 10.29
N VAL A 13 6.55 11.75 10.95
CA VAL A 13 7.36 12.86 11.47
C VAL A 13 7.91 13.71 10.33
N ALA A 14 8.43 13.10 9.26
CA ALA A 14 8.95 13.81 8.11
C ALA A 14 7.86 14.66 7.43
N THR A 15 6.65 14.11 7.25
CA THR A 15 5.50 14.86 6.71
C THR A 15 5.14 16.04 7.59
N LEU A 16 5.02 15.85 8.91
CA LEU A 16 4.71 16.93 9.87
C LEU A 16 5.75 18.05 9.81
N LEU A 17 7.04 17.71 9.85
CA LEU A 17 8.13 18.68 9.83
C LEU A 17 8.22 19.39 8.47
N PHE A 18 8.01 18.68 7.36
CA PHE A 18 8.04 19.24 6.02
C PHE A 18 6.90 20.24 5.80
N CYS A 19 5.66 19.87 6.14
CA CYS A 19 4.50 20.75 6.04
C CYS A 19 4.68 22.00 6.90
N ARG A 20 5.16 21.85 8.14
CA ARG A 20 5.41 22.99 9.04
C ARG A 20 6.51 23.91 8.54
N LYS A 21 7.57 23.37 7.92
CA LYS A 21 8.69 24.18 7.37
C LYS A 21 8.31 24.92 6.09
N ARG A 22 7.33 24.42 5.33
CA ARG A 22 6.94 24.94 4.00
C ARG A 22 5.60 25.68 4.01
N ASP A 23 4.96 25.81 5.17
CA ASP A 23 3.62 26.40 5.34
C ASP A 23 2.56 25.73 4.44
N ILE A 24 2.62 24.39 4.35
CA ILE A 24 1.67 23.58 3.57
C ILE A 24 0.61 23.01 4.51
N PRO A 25 -0.69 23.08 4.17
CA PRO A 25 -1.75 22.44 4.95
C PRO A 25 -1.50 20.93 5.10
N LEU A 26 -1.34 20.46 6.34
CA LEU A 26 -0.98 19.08 6.65
C LEU A 26 -1.94 18.07 6.02
N PHE A 27 -3.25 18.28 6.19
CA PHE A 27 -4.26 17.33 5.73
C PHE A 27 -4.32 17.24 4.21
N THR A 28 -4.13 18.35 3.49
CA THR A 28 -4.05 18.32 2.01
C THR A 28 -2.84 17.52 1.55
N PHE A 29 -1.67 17.72 2.17
CA PHE A 29 -0.49 16.95 1.82
C PHE A 29 -0.64 15.47 2.19
N ALA A 30 -1.27 15.18 3.33
CA ALA A 30 -1.58 13.81 3.75
C ALA A 30 -2.55 13.12 2.79
N ASP A 31 -3.57 13.82 2.27
CA ASP A 31 -4.51 13.29 1.28
C ASP A 31 -3.76 12.90 -0.01
N MET A 32 -2.81 13.71 -0.47
CA MET A 32 -1.94 13.40 -1.62
C MET A 32 -1.08 12.15 -1.38
N LEU A 33 -0.49 12.03 -0.18
CA LEU A 33 0.27 10.84 0.21
C LEU A 33 -0.64 9.60 0.26
N GLY A 34 -1.85 9.72 0.82
CA GLY A 34 -2.82 8.64 0.88
C GLY A 34 -3.26 8.16 -0.51
N CYS A 35 -3.46 9.07 -1.46
CA CYS A 35 -3.80 8.73 -2.84
C CYS A 35 -2.67 8.02 -3.60
N THR A 36 -1.41 8.23 -3.21
CA THR A 36 -0.24 7.67 -3.88
C THR A 36 0.34 6.44 -3.17
N ALA A 37 0.05 6.25 -1.87
CA ALA A 37 0.47 5.11 -1.08
C ALA A 37 0.16 3.72 -1.70
N PRO A 38 -0.99 3.49 -2.37
CA PRO A 38 -1.28 2.21 -3.01
C PRO A 38 -0.25 1.79 -4.06
N ILE A 39 0.43 2.73 -4.72
CA ILE A 39 1.52 2.42 -5.66
C ILE A 39 2.68 1.72 -4.94
N GLY A 40 3.05 2.24 -3.76
CA GLY A 40 4.08 1.64 -2.92
C GLY A 40 3.67 0.26 -2.41
N LEU A 41 2.40 0.11 -2.00
CA LEU A 41 1.85 -1.19 -1.58
C LEU A 41 1.91 -2.20 -2.73
N PHE A 42 1.48 -1.82 -3.94
CA PHE A 42 1.54 -2.69 -5.13
C PHE A 42 2.94 -3.26 -5.33
N PHE A 43 3.95 -2.41 -5.46
CA PHE A 43 5.32 -2.86 -5.70
C PHE A 43 5.91 -3.62 -4.52
N GLY A 44 5.59 -3.24 -3.28
CA GLY A 44 6.01 -3.97 -2.09
C GLY A 44 5.51 -5.41 -2.09
N ARG A 45 4.23 -5.62 -2.41
CA ARG A 45 3.63 -6.96 -2.48
C ARG A 45 4.14 -7.78 -3.65
N ILE A 46 4.39 -7.16 -4.80
CA ILE A 46 5.06 -7.84 -5.93
C ILE A 46 6.48 -8.27 -5.52
N ALA A 47 7.23 -7.44 -4.79
CA ALA A 47 8.54 -7.82 -4.28
C ALA A 47 8.45 -9.00 -3.30
N ASN A 48 7.46 -9.02 -2.40
CA ASN A 48 7.25 -10.17 -1.50
C ASN A 48 6.94 -11.46 -2.29
N PHE A 49 6.16 -11.35 -3.37
CA PHE A 49 5.88 -12.49 -4.24
C PHE A 49 7.16 -13.02 -4.92
N ILE A 50 7.99 -12.14 -5.48
CA ILE A 50 9.26 -12.49 -6.12
C ILE A 50 10.23 -13.12 -5.11
N ASN A 51 10.28 -12.58 -3.90
CA ASN A 51 11.10 -13.11 -2.80
C ASN A 51 10.57 -14.44 -2.23
N GLY A 52 9.33 -14.81 -2.56
CA GLY A 52 8.69 -16.00 -2.01
C GLY A 52 8.42 -15.92 -0.51
N GLU A 53 8.12 -14.73 0.01
CA GLU A 53 7.87 -14.46 1.44
C GLU A 53 6.44 -13.96 1.67
N LEU A 54 5.91 -14.07 2.90
CA LEU A 54 4.56 -13.60 3.27
C LEU A 54 3.42 -14.22 2.44
N PHE A 55 3.60 -15.46 1.99
CA PHE A 55 2.54 -16.23 1.34
C PHE A 55 1.45 -16.64 2.32
N GLY A 56 0.28 -16.98 1.79
CA GLY A 56 -0.89 -17.31 2.57
C GLY A 56 -0.87 -18.70 3.20
N ARG A 57 -2.02 -19.06 3.78
CA ARG A 57 -2.26 -20.40 4.30
C ARG A 57 -2.24 -21.46 3.19
N ALA A 58 -2.03 -22.72 3.60
CA ALA A 58 -2.16 -23.87 2.71
C ALA A 58 -3.56 -23.92 2.08
N ALA A 59 -3.62 -24.33 0.81
CA ALA A 59 -4.84 -24.27 0.03
C ALA A 59 -4.87 -25.31 -1.08
N ASP A 60 -6.05 -25.88 -1.31
CA ASP A 60 -6.31 -26.90 -2.32
C ASP A 60 -7.07 -26.31 -3.52
N VAL A 61 -6.66 -25.12 -3.97
CA VAL A 61 -7.23 -24.42 -5.13
C VAL A 61 -6.30 -24.55 -6.34
N PRO A 62 -6.82 -24.52 -7.58
CA PRO A 62 -6.00 -24.81 -8.77
C PRO A 62 -4.91 -23.76 -9.07
N TRP A 63 -4.99 -22.57 -8.46
CA TRP A 63 -3.96 -21.53 -8.55
C TRP A 63 -3.08 -21.42 -7.30
N ALA A 64 -3.15 -22.40 -6.38
CA ALA A 64 -2.23 -22.47 -5.26
C ALA A 64 -0.81 -22.76 -5.77
N MET A 65 0.21 -22.19 -5.11
CA MET A 65 1.61 -22.33 -5.51
C MET A 65 2.46 -22.86 -4.38
N VAL A 66 3.48 -23.65 -4.75
CA VAL A 66 4.52 -24.10 -3.83
C VAL A 66 5.65 -23.07 -3.87
N PHE A 67 5.94 -22.46 -2.72
CA PHE A 67 6.98 -21.44 -2.60
C PHE A 67 8.30 -22.07 -2.14
N PRO A 68 9.47 -21.62 -2.64
CA PRO A 68 10.77 -22.19 -2.28
C PRO A 68 11.05 -22.27 -0.78
N HIS A 69 10.57 -21.29 -0.02
CA HIS A 69 10.72 -21.21 1.44
C HIS A 69 9.42 -21.54 2.22
N GLY A 70 8.38 -22.01 1.52
CA GLY A 70 7.05 -22.27 2.09
C GLY A 70 6.73 -23.70 2.48
N GLY A 71 7.72 -24.59 2.35
CA GLY A 71 7.57 -26.03 2.54
C GLY A 71 6.86 -26.71 1.36
N PRO A 72 6.53 -28.00 1.47
CA PRO A 72 6.01 -28.80 0.36
C PRO A 72 4.53 -28.51 0.03
N LEU A 73 3.83 -27.80 0.90
CA LEU A 73 2.39 -27.54 0.75
C LEU A 73 2.14 -26.41 -0.24
N ALA A 74 1.16 -26.59 -1.11
CA ALA A 74 0.64 -25.52 -1.96
C ALA A 74 -0.13 -24.51 -1.10
N ARG A 75 0.08 -23.21 -1.38
CA ARG A 75 -0.44 -22.09 -0.59
C ARG A 75 -1.06 -21.03 -1.47
N HIS A 76 -1.93 -20.23 -0.87
CA HIS A 76 -2.45 -19.04 -1.53
C HIS A 76 -1.32 -18.05 -1.81
N PRO A 77 -1.17 -17.55 -3.05
CA PRO A 77 -0.33 -16.39 -3.34
C PRO A 77 -0.99 -15.09 -2.86
N SER A 78 -1.16 -14.94 -1.54
CA SER A 78 -1.84 -13.79 -0.93
C SER A 78 -1.19 -12.46 -1.33
N GLN A 79 0.12 -12.44 -1.56
CA GLN A 79 0.84 -11.26 -2.02
C GLN A 79 0.29 -10.73 -3.35
N ILE A 80 -0.14 -11.61 -4.27
CA ILE A 80 -0.79 -11.19 -5.52
C ILE A 80 -2.17 -10.60 -5.23
N TYR A 81 -2.93 -11.19 -4.31
CA TYR A 81 -4.24 -10.66 -3.91
C TYR A 81 -4.09 -9.27 -3.28
N GLU A 82 -3.12 -9.11 -2.38
CA GLU A 82 -2.79 -7.85 -1.71
C GLU A 82 -2.28 -6.80 -2.71
N ALA A 83 -1.39 -7.19 -3.65
CA ALA A 83 -0.96 -6.30 -4.73
C ALA A 83 -2.16 -5.82 -5.57
N LEU A 84 -3.07 -6.72 -5.94
CA LEU A 84 -4.24 -6.37 -6.73
C LEU A 84 -5.23 -5.50 -5.95
N LEU A 85 -5.58 -5.87 -4.72
CA LEU A 85 -6.63 -5.19 -3.94
C LEU A 85 -6.13 -3.91 -3.26
N GLU A 86 -5.06 -4.01 -2.46
CA GLU A 86 -4.49 -2.88 -1.72
C GLU A 86 -3.63 -1.97 -2.60
N GLY A 87 -3.09 -2.51 -3.69
CA GLY A 87 -2.29 -1.76 -4.65
C GLY A 87 -3.12 -1.21 -5.81
N LEU A 88 -3.45 -2.07 -6.79
CA LEU A 88 -4.04 -1.63 -8.05
C LEU A 88 -5.48 -1.13 -7.91
N VAL A 89 -6.37 -1.92 -7.28
CA VAL A 89 -7.78 -1.56 -7.12
C VAL A 89 -7.91 -0.34 -6.24
N LEU A 90 -7.23 -0.30 -5.10
CA LEU A 90 -7.25 0.87 -4.22
C LEU A 90 -6.71 2.12 -4.94
N PHE A 91 -5.62 2.01 -5.71
CA PHE A 91 -5.13 3.11 -6.53
C PHE A 91 -6.20 3.62 -7.51
N VAL A 92 -6.87 2.72 -8.23
CA VAL A 92 -7.94 3.07 -9.17
C VAL A 92 -9.11 3.75 -8.44
N VAL A 93 -9.53 3.24 -7.29
CA VAL A 93 -10.59 3.86 -6.49
C VAL A 93 -10.19 5.27 -6.07
N MET A 94 -8.98 5.46 -5.53
CA MET A 94 -8.49 6.78 -5.15
C MET A 94 -8.41 7.72 -6.35
N ALA A 95 -7.86 7.26 -7.48
CA ALA A 95 -7.74 8.05 -8.71
C ALA A 95 -9.11 8.45 -9.28
N VAL A 96 -10.11 7.59 -9.22
CA VAL A 96 -11.48 7.89 -9.66
C VAL A 96 -12.16 8.88 -8.71
N LEU A 97 -12.01 8.69 -7.39
CA LEU A 97 -12.60 9.60 -6.41
C LEU A 97 -11.94 10.98 -6.44
N TRP A 98 -10.62 11.03 -6.68
CA TRP A 98 -9.88 12.29 -6.84
C TRP A 98 -10.37 13.10 -8.06
N ARG A 99 -10.96 12.47 -9.09
CA ARG A 99 -11.58 13.22 -10.19
C ARG A 99 -12.85 13.98 -9.79
N ARG A 100 -13.39 13.78 -8.58
CA ARG A 100 -14.60 14.47 -8.10
C ARG A 100 -14.24 15.78 -7.38
N PRO A 101 -14.58 16.96 -7.94
CA PRO A 101 -14.19 18.25 -7.37
C PRO A 101 -14.70 18.47 -5.94
N GLY A 102 -15.90 17.98 -5.63
CA GLY A 102 -16.48 18.12 -4.28
C GLY A 102 -15.74 17.35 -3.18
N LEU A 103 -14.99 16.30 -3.54
CA LEU A 103 -14.16 15.56 -2.60
C LEU A 103 -12.79 16.21 -2.44
N ARG A 104 -12.24 16.76 -3.53
CA ARG A 104 -10.99 17.54 -3.52
C ARG A 104 -11.08 18.86 -2.76
N ALA A 105 -12.28 19.42 -2.64
CA ALA A 105 -12.46 20.67 -1.91
C ALA A 105 -12.36 20.51 -0.37
N ARG A 106 -12.25 19.27 0.14
CA ARG A 106 -12.32 18.96 1.58
C ARG A 106 -11.01 18.37 2.07
N PRO A 107 -10.14 19.15 2.73
CA PRO A 107 -8.92 18.63 3.37
C PRO A 107 -9.24 17.53 4.39
N GLY A 108 -8.47 16.44 4.35
CA GLY A 108 -8.67 15.25 5.16
C GLY A 108 -9.64 14.24 4.56
N PHE A 109 -10.09 14.46 3.32
CA PHE A 109 -10.92 13.51 2.58
C PHE A 109 -10.14 13.02 1.35
N LEU A 110 -9.92 13.88 0.35
CA LEU A 110 -9.16 13.59 -0.89
C LEU A 110 -8.66 14.89 -1.57
N ALA A 111 -8.23 15.89 -0.79
CA ALA A 111 -7.88 17.23 -1.29
C ALA A 111 -6.76 17.27 -2.32
#